data_AF-A0A1V5BM10-F1
#
_entry.id   AF-A0A1V5BM10-F1
#
_cell.length_a   1.000
_cell.length_b   1.000
_cell.length_c   1.000
_cell.angle_alpha   90.00
_cell.angle_beta   90.00
_cell.angle_gamma   90.00
#
_symmetry.space_group_name_H-M   'P 1'
#
loop_
_entity.id
_entity.type
_entity.pdbx_description
1 polymer ?
#
loop_
_entity_poly.entity_id
_entity_poly.type
_entity_poly.pdbx_seq_one_letter_code
_entity_poly.pdbx_strand_id
1 'polypeptide(L)'
;MGVLYTAVDVAFRVYTILIFIRIVLSWIRHNPYQPVFRFIYEITDPYLRLFRKIIPPFGPMDFSPIVALFALQLLEWLVKRVLLYLFFLI
;
A
#
# COMPACT_ATOMS: atom_id res chain seq x y z
N MET A 1 -6.48 23.92 2.44
CA MET A 1 -6.33 23.21 1.14
C MET A 1 -4.97 22.53 1.02
N GLY A 2 -3.86 23.16 1.45
CA GLY A 2 -2.56 22.48 1.55
C GLY A 2 -2.49 21.35 2.57
N VAL A 3 -2.98 21.55 3.81
CA VAL A 3 -2.85 20.54 4.89
C VAL A 3 -3.55 19.23 4.57
N LEU A 4 -4.79 19.27 4.04
CA LEU A 4 -5.53 18.07 3.67
C LEU A 4 -4.83 17.31 2.53
N TYR A 5 -4.39 18.03 1.49
CA TYR A 5 -3.65 17.44 0.39
C TYR A 5 -2.36 16.76 0.87
N THR A 6 -1.59 17.44 1.72
CA THR A 6 -0.35 16.91 2.30
C THR A 6 -0.63 15.71 3.21
N ALA A 7 -1.69 15.74 4.02
CA ALA A 7 -2.05 14.62 4.88
C ALA A 7 -2.38 13.36 4.05
N VAL A 8 -3.13 13.53 2.96
CA VAL A 8 -3.46 12.46 2.03
C VAL A 8 -2.21 11.94 1.32
N ASP A 9 -1.36 12.84 0.79
CA ASP A 9 -0.07 12.49 0.19
C ASP A 9 0.80 11.66 1.14
N VAL A 10 0.98 12.14 2.37
CA VAL A 10 1.79 11.45 3.38
C VAL A 10 1.19 10.08 3.72
N ALA A 11 -0.13 9.98 3.86
CA ALA A 11 -0.79 8.70 4.14
C ALA A 11 -0.55 7.66 3.03
N PHE A 12 -0.74 8.04 1.77
CA PHE A 12 -0.46 7.17 0.63
C PHE A 12 1.03 6.81 0.54
N ARG A 13 1.93 7.76 0.78
CA ARG A 13 3.38 7.53 0.76
C ARG A 13 3.81 6.55 1.85
N VAL A 14 3.32 6.72 3.08
CA VAL A 14 3.60 5.80 4.19
C VAL A 14 3.10 4.41 3.86
N TYR A 15 1.86 4.28 3.36
CA TYR A 15 1.29 2.97 3.03
C TYR A 15 2.03 2.29 1.87
N THR A 16 2.44 3.06 0.87
CA THR A 16 3.28 2.60 -0.25
C THR A 16 4.61 2.03 0.25
N ILE A 17 5.27 2.72 1.18
CA ILE A 17 6.50 2.24 1.82
C ILE A 17 6.26 0.93 2.58
N LEU A 18 5.16 0.81 3.32
CA LEU A 18 4.83 -0.43 4.03
C LEU A 18 4.64 -1.61 3.07
N ILE A 19 3.95 -1.42 1.94
CA ILE A 19 3.80 -2.46 0.92
C ILE A 19 5.14 -2.76 0.23
N PHE A 20 5.98 -1.75 0.02
CA PHE A 20 7.32 -1.98 -0.52
C PHE A 20 8.16 -2.85 0.43
N ILE A 21 8.17 -2.54 1.73
CA ILE A 21 8.81 -3.38 2.75
C ILE A 21 8.21 -4.78 2.74
N ARG A 22 6.88 -4.90 2.57
CA ARG A 22 6.17 -6.17 2.47
C ARG A 22 6.66 -7.05 1.31
N ILE A 23 7.00 -6.45 0.17
CA ILE A 23 7.62 -7.16 -0.97
C ILE A 23 9.02 -7.64 -0.59
N VAL A 24 9.85 -6.76 -0.01
CA VAL A 24 11.21 -7.15 0.40
C VAL A 24 11.17 -8.29 1.41
N LEU A 25 10.28 -8.20 2.41
CA LEU A 25 10.09 -9.23 3.44
C LEU A 25 9.59 -10.57 2.88
N SER A 26 8.94 -10.60 1.71
CA SER A 26 8.53 -11.87 1.09
C SER A 26 9.70 -12.58 0.39
N TRP A 27 10.76 -11.84 0.03
CA TRP A 27 11.96 -12.40 -0.62
C TRP A 27 13.08 -12.78 0.36
N ILE A 28 13.10 -12.16 1.54
CA ILE A 28 14.11 -12.43 2.56
C ILE A 28 13.54 -13.24 3.72
N ARG A 29 14.37 -14.14 4.27
CA ARG A 29 14.04 -14.81 5.54
C ARG A 29 14.17 -13.81 6.68
N HIS A 30 13.14 -13.69 7.50
CA HIS A 30 13.11 -12.84 8.69
C HIS A 30 12.30 -13.52 9.80
N ASN A 31 12.42 -13.03 11.04
CA ASN A 31 11.67 -13.56 12.18
C ASN A 31 10.29 -12.87 12.29
N PRO A 32 9.18 -13.53 11.95
CA PRO A 32 7.85 -12.90 11.92
C PRO A 32 7.34 -12.48 13.31
N TYR A 33 7.95 -12.96 14.39
CA TYR A 33 7.54 -12.62 15.75
C TYR A 33 8.03 -11.24 16.21
N GLN A 34 8.97 -10.61 15.48
CA GLN A 34 9.39 -9.26 15.82
C GLN A 34 8.22 -8.26 15.68
N PRO A 35 7.99 -7.38 16.68
CA PRO A 35 6.83 -6.48 16.70
C PRO A 35 6.70 -5.61 15.44
N VAL A 36 7.84 -5.11 14.92
CA VAL A 36 7.87 -4.28 13.71
C VAL A 36 7.34 -5.02 12.48
N PHE A 37 7.77 -6.26 12.28
CA PHE A 37 7.27 -7.06 11.16
C PHE A 37 5.81 -7.41 11.38
N ARG A 38 5.42 -7.89 12.55
CA ARG A 38 4.00 -8.19 12.85
C ARG A 38 3.09 -7.00 12.53
N PHE A 39 3.48 -5.79 12.94
CA PHE A 39 2.75 -4.57 12.61
C PHE A 39 2.60 -4.34 11.10
N ILE A 40 3.68 -4.51 10.33
CA ILE A 40 3.63 -4.38 8.85
C ILE A 40 2.68 -5.42 8.26
N TYR A 41 2.75 -6.68 8.72
CA TYR A 41 1.87 -7.77 8.29
C TYR A 41 0.41 -7.39 8.57
N GLU A 42 0.08 -6.99 9.79
CA GLU A 42 -1.28 -6.65 10.22
C GLU A 42 -1.89 -5.49 9.43
N ILE A 43 -1.09 -4.46 9.13
CA ILE A 43 -1.54 -3.27 8.39
C ILE A 43 -1.67 -3.53 6.88
N THR A 44 -0.79 -4.34 6.30
CA THR A 44 -0.77 -4.59 4.84
C THR A 44 -1.64 -5.78 4.43
N ASP A 45 -1.85 -6.77 5.30
CA ASP A 45 -2.56 -8.01 4.94
C ASP A 45 -4.01 -7.81 4.52
N PRO A 46 -4.86 -7.00 5.18
CA PRO A 46 -6.23 -6.79 4.74
C PRO A 46 -6.34 -6.33 3.28
N TYR A 47 -5.46 -5.42 2.88
CA TYR A 47 -5.36 -4.92 1.51
C TYR A 47 -4.83 -6.00 0.56
N LEU A 48 -3.70 -6.62 0.90
CA LEU A 48 -3.07 -7.64 0.05
C LEU A 48 -3.92 -8.90 -0.12
N ARG A 49 -4.72 -9.28 0.89
CA ARG A 49 -5.67 -10.40 0.79
C ARG A 49 -6.68 -10.21 -0.35
N LEU A 50 -7.03 -8.98 -0.71
CA LEU A 50 -7.92 -8.71 -1.85
C LEU A 50 -7.23 -9.08 -3.18
N PHE A 51 -5.95 -8.75 -3.32
CA PHE A 51 -5.17 -9.03 -4.52
C PHE A 51 -4.74 -10.50 -4.60
N ARG A 52 -4.47 -11.16 -3.47
CA ARG A 52 -4.17 -12.60 -3.43
C ARG A 52 -5.32 -13.48 -3.94
N LYS A 53 -6.56 -12.98 -3.92
CA LYS A 53 -7.71 -13.68 -4.54
C LYS A 53 -7.67 -13.64 -6.07
N ILE A 54 -7.07 -12.59 -6.65
CA ILE A 54 -6.99 -12.38 -8.10
C ILE A 54 -5.73 -13.04 -8.64
N ILE A 55 -4.60 -12.84 -7.96
CA ILE A 55 -3.29 -13.38 -8.33
C ILE A 55 -2.80 -14.20 -7.15
N PRO A 56 -3.07 -15.51 -7.12
CA PRO A 56 -2.53 -16.36 -6.08
C PRO A 56 -0.99 -16.35 -6.12
N PRO A 57 -0.33 -16.49 -4.95
CA PRO A 57 1.12 -16.52 -4.88
C PRO A 57 1.68 -17.71 -5.66
N PHE A 58 2.75 -17.47 -6.44
CA PHE A 58 3.46 -18.50 -7.17
C PHE A 58 4.60 -19.04 -6.30
N GLY A 59 4.31 -20.09 -5.52
CA GLY A 59 5.26 -20.66 -4.57
C GLY A 59 5.57 -19.70 -3.41
N PRO A 60 6.83 -19.58 -2.96
CA PRO A 60 7.19 -18.68 -1.85
C PRO A 60 7.25 -17.20 -2.26
N MET A 61 7.19 -16.89 -3.56
CA MET A 61 7.19 -15.52 -4.07
C MET A 61 5.76 -14.99 -4.19
N ASP A 62 5.42 -14.04 -3.32
CA ASP A 62 4.17 -13.31 -3.39
C ASP A 62 4.31 -12.09 -4.31
N PHE A 63 3.77 -12.20 -5.53
CA PHE A 63 3.71 -11.11 -6.50
C PHE A 63 2.45 -10.23 -6.36
N SER A 64 1.49 -10.65 -5.54
CA SER A 64 0.27 -9.88 -5.30
C SER A 64 0.54 -8.44 -4.82
N PRO A 65 1.59 -8.15 -4.01
CA PRO A 65 1.87 -6.80 -3.56
C PRO A 65 2.32 -5.85 -4.68
N ILE A 66 2.88 -6.36 -5.78
CA ILE A 66 3.27 -5.53 -6.92
C ILE A 66 2.01 -4.96 -7.59
N VAL A 67 1.03 -5.81 -7.85
CA VAL A 67 -0.26 -5.37 -8.42
C VAL A 67 -1.02 -4.47 -7.44
N ALA A 68 -0.92 -4.78 -6.15
CA ALA A 68 -1.47 -3.92 -5.10
C ALA A 68 -0.80 -2.53 -5.11
N LEU A 69 0.51 -2.41 -5.32
CA LEU A 69 1.19 -1.11 -5.46
C LEU A 69 0.65 -0.30 -6.65
N PHE A 70 0.46 -0.93 -7.81
CA PHE A 70 -0.11 -0.24 -8.97
C PHE A 70 -1.54 0.24 -8.70
N ALA A 71 -2.37 -0.59 -8.07
CA ALA A 71 -3.72 -0.20 -7.68
C ALA A 71 -3.72 0.96 -6.67
N LEU A 72 -2.78 0.95 -5.72
CA LEU A 72 -2.63 2.02 -4.74
C LEU A 72 -2.21 3.34 -5.39
N GLN A 73 -1.26 3.32 -6.32
CA GLN A 73 -0.82 4.52 -7.05
C GLN A 73 -1.95 5.10 -7.90
N LEU A 74 -2.75 4.26 -8.55
CA LEU A 74 -3.93 4.70 -9.29
C LEU A 74 -4.95 5.36 -8.35
N LEU A 75 -5.20 4.75 -7.18
CA LEU A 75 -6.09 5.30 -6.17
C LEU A 75 -5.60 6.65 -5.63
N GLU A 76 -4.30 6.76 -5.32
CA GLU A 76 -3.68 8.00 -4.88
C GLU A 76 -3.88 9.13 -5.90
N TRP A 77 -3.60 8.84 -7.18
CA TRP A 77 -3.77 9.79 -8.27
C TRP A 77 -5.23 10.25 -8.40
N LEU A 78 -6.19 9.31 -8.35
CA LEU A 78 -7.61 9.63 -8.40
C LEU A 78 -8.04 10.52 -7.23
N VAL A 79 -7.67 10.16 -6.01
CA VAL A 79 -8.02 10.91 -4.80
C VAL A 79 -7.45 12.33 -4.87
N LYS A 80 -6.16 12.47 -5.21
CA LYS A 80 -5.53 13.79 -5.37
C LYS A 80 -6.22 14.62 -6.43
N ARG A 81 -6.58 14.03 -7.57
CA ARG A 81 -7.26 14.74 -8.66
C ARG A 81 -8.66 15.22 -8.26
N VAL A 82 -9.41 14.39 -7.52
CA VAL A 82 -10.71 14.78 -6.97
C VAL A 82 -10.56 15.92 -5.96
N LEU A 83 -9.59 15.82 -5.03
CA LEU A 83 -9.32 16.88 -4.06
C LEU A 83 -8.95 18.21 -4.73
N LEU A 84 -8.11 18.16 -5.76
CA LEU A 84 -7.76 19.34 -6.55
C LEU A 84 -8.97 19.92 -7.27
N TYR A 85 -9.80 19.09 -7.91
CA TYR A 85 -11.01 19.56 -8.59
C TYR A 85 -11.98 20.24 -7.62
N LEU A 86 -12.24 19.63 -6.46
CA LEU A 86 -13.09 20.21 -5.42
C LEU A 86 -12.53 21.53 -4.89
N PHE A 87 -11.20 21.65 -4.79
CA PHE A 87 -10.57 22.91 -4.42
C PHE A 87 -10.82 24.02 -5.45
N PHE A 88 -10.75 23.72 -6.74
CA PHE A 88 -11.03 24.72 -7.79
C PHE A 88 -12.52 25.06 -7.95
N LEU A 89 -13.40 24.19 -7.46
CA LEU A 89 -14.86 24.35 -7.55
C LEU A 89 -15.44 25.29 -6.48
N ILE A 90 -14.75 25.44 -5.34
CA ILE A 90 -15.15 26.26 -4.18
C ILE A 90 -14.41 27.59 -4.22
#